data_AF-A0A0D8HMN7-F1
#
_entry.id   AF-A0A0D8HMN7-F1
#
_cell.length_a   1.000
_cell.length_b   1.000
_cell.length_c   1.000
_cell.angle_alpha   90.00
_cell.angle_beta   90.00
_cell.angle_gamma   90.00
#
_symmetry.space_group_name_H-M   'P 1'
#
loop_
_entity.id
_entity.type
_entity.pdbx_description
1 polymer ?
#
loop_
_entity_poly.entity_id
_entity_poly.type
_entity_poly.pdbx_seq_one_letter_code
_entity_poly.pdbx_strand_id
1 'polypeptide(L)' 'MFFQLVSSRYERASLIITSNKPFGRWGEVFGDDVVAAAMIDRLVHHADVISLKGDSYRLKDRDLGRPMTDRNTET' A
#
# COMPACT_ATOMS: atom_id res chain seq x y z
N MET A 1 8.74 12.82 -12.36
CA MET A 1 8.81 13.65 -11.14
C MET A 1 8.94 12.82 -9.85
N PHE A 2 8.07 11.83 -9.58
CA PHE A 2 8.19 10.96 -8.38
C PHE A 2 9.55 10.25 -8.25
N PHE A 3 10.07 9.71 -9.35
CA PHE A 3 11.39 9.09 -9.39
C PHE A 3 12.52 10.01 -8.89
N GLN A 4 12.52 11.28 -9.29
CA GLN A 4 13.54 12.23 -8.86
C GLN A 4 13.47 12.53 -7.36
N LEU A 5 12.25 12.59 -6.80
CA LEU A 5 12.07 12.72 -5.35
C LEU A 5 12.67 11.52 -4.62
N VAL A 6 12.32 10.30 -5.05
CA VAL A 6 12.86 9.06 -4.47
C VAL A 6 14.37 9.02 -4.58
N SER A 7 14.94 9.27 -5.78
CA SER A 7 16.38 9.31 -6.00
C SER A 7 17.09 10.38 -5.17
N SER A 8 16.49 11.55 -4.95
CA SER A 8 17.09 12.62 -4.14
C SER A 8 17.13 12.30 -2.64
N ARG A 9 16.21 11.44 -2.18
CA ARG A 9 16.08 11.04 -0.77
C ARG A 9 16.73 9.71 -0.46
N TYR A 10 16.93 8.86 -1.47
CA TYR A 10 17.64 7.59 -1.37
C TYR A 10 19.00 7.81 -0.66
N GLU A 11 19.21 7.10 0.43
CA GLU A 11 20.40 7.19 1.31
C GLU A 11 20.68 8.54 1.99
N ARG A 12 19.78 9.53 1.88
CA ARG A 12 19.97 10.87 2.47
C ARG A 12 18.97 11.22 3.56
N ALA A 13 17.74 10.71 3.50
CA ALA A 13 16.73 10.94 4.53
C ALA A 13 15.61 9.89 4.47
N SER A 14 14.95 9.65 5.60
CA SER A 14 13.81 8.74 5.69
C SER A 14 12.62 9.22 4.84
N LEU A 15 11.89 8.27 4.26
CA LEU A 15 10.72 8.50 3.44
C LEU A 15 9.60 7.55 3.88
N ILE A 16 8.43 8.09 4.19
CA ILE A 16 7.21 7.30 4.45
C ILE A 16 6.32 7.39 3.22
N ILE A 17 5.93 6.23 2.69
CA ILE A 17 5.05 6.12 1.52
C ILE A 17 3.83 5.28 1.92
N THR A 18 2.64 5.79 1.62
CA THR A 18 1.39 5.05 1.76
C THR A 18 0.82 4.78 0.37
N SER A 19 0.44 3.54 0.09
CA SER A 19 -0.24 3.18 -1.15
C SER A 19 -1.46 2.32 -0.86
N ASN A 20 -2.54 2.57 -1.59
CA ASN A 20 -3.74 1.73 -1.59
C ASN A 20 -3.69 0.64 -2.67
N LYS A 21 -2.62 0.56 -3.46
CA LYS A 21 -2.40 -0.46 -4.48
C LYS A 21 -1.23 -1.38 -4.08
N PRO A 22 -1.36 -2.70 -4.29
CA PRO A 22 -0.24 -3.61 -4.11
C PRO A 22 0.86 -3.32 -5.14
N PHE A 23 2.11 -3.67 -4.82
CA PHE A 23 3.27 -3.40 -5.68
C PHE A 23 3.11 -3.90 -7.13
N GLY A 24 2.45 -5.05 -7.33
CA GLY A 24 2.18 -5.58 -8.69
C GLY A 24 1.27 -4.71 -9.57
N ARG A 25 0.57 -3.71 -9.00
CA ARG A 25 -0.23 -2.73 -9.77
C ARG A 25 0.44 -1.37 -9.90
N TRP A 26 1.70 -1.25 -9.50
CA TRP A 26 2.42 0.01 -9.61
C TRP A 26 2.84 0.33 -11.05
N GLY A 27 2.85 -0.65 -11.96
CA GLY A 27 2.99 -0.41 -13.40
C GLY A 27 1.93 0.56 -13.93
N GLU A 28 0.68 0.43 -13.49
CA GLU A 28 -0.41 1.37 -13.82
C GLU A 28 -0.12 2.80 -13.35
N VAL A 29 0.65 2.96 -12.28
CA VAL A 29 0.95 4.26 -11.66
C VAL A 29 2.16 4.92 -12.31
N PHE A 30 3.16 4.12 -12.69
CA PHE A 30 4.42 4.60 -13.27
C PHE A 30 4.48 4.50 -14.79
N GLY A 31 3.45 3.95 -15.43
CA GLY A 31 3.28 3.85 -16.87
C GLY A 31 3.85 2.58 -17.50
N ASP A 32 4.75 1.88 -16.80
CA ASP A 32 5.33 0.60 -17.23
C ASP A 32 5.79 -0.23 -16.02
N ASP A 33 5.70 -1.54 -16.15
CA ASP A 33 6.07 -2.51 -15.12
C ASP A 33 7.59 -2.51 -14.86
N VAL A 34 8.41 -2.26 -15.89
CA VAL A 34 9.87 -2.20 -15.75
C VAL A 34 10.29 -1.02 -14.86
N VAL A 35 9.70 0.16 -15.11
CA VAL A 35 9.97 1.36 -14.31
C VAL A 35 9.45 1.19 -12.89
N ALA A 36 8.27 0.60 -12.72
CA ALA A 36 7.71 0.32 -11.41
C ALA A 36 8.59 -0.63 -10.59
N ALA A 37 9.04 -1.74 -11.19
CA ALA A 37 9.93 -2.70 -10.54
C ALA A 37 11.25 -2.04 -10.09
N ALA A 38 11.89 -1.25 -10.96
CA ALA A 38 13.13 -0.55 -10.63
C ALA A 38 12.95 0.50 -9.50
N MET A 39 11.77 1.11 -9.37
CA MET A 39 11.47 2.01 -8.25
C MET A 39 11.16 1.28 -6.96
N ILE A 40 10.40 0.18 -7.03
CA ILE A 40 10.10 -0.65 -5.85
C ILE A 40 11.40 -1.21 -5.27
N ASP A 41 12.30 -1.71 -6.12
CA ASP A 41 13.61 -2.22 -5.72
C ASP A 41 14.37 -1.19 -4.85
N ARG A 42 14.50 0.05 -5.34
CA ARG A 42 15.18 1.12 -4.59
C ARG A 42 14.46 1.56 -3.32
N LEU A 43 13.13 1.54 -3.32
CA LEU A 43 12.36 1.94 -2.14
C LEU A 43 12.43 0.89 -1.04
N VAL A 44 12.36 -0.40 -1.40
CA VAL A 44 12.28 -1.51 -0.44
C VAL A 44 13.66 -1.95 0.04
N HIS A 45 14.73 -1.67 -0.71
CA HIS A 45 16.11 -2.05 -0.34
C HIS A 45 16.49 -1.68 1.12
N HIS A 46 15.97 -0.56 1.64
CA HIS A 46 16.18 -0.13 3.04
C HIS A 46 14.88 0.27 3.77
N ALA A 47 13.73 -0.33 3.43
CA ALA A 47 12.46 0.03 4.04
C ALA A 47 11.78 -1.14 4.76
N ASP A 48 11.07 -0.81 5.85
CA ASP A 48 10.13 -1.69 6.49
C ASP A 48 8.76 -1.61 5.79
N VAL A 49 8.31 -2.73 5.23
CA VAL A 49 7.01 -2.81 4.54
C VAL A 49 5.93 -3.24 5.51
N ILE A 50 5.01 -2.33 5.83
CA ILE A 50 3.88 -2.60 6.71
C ILE A 50 2.61 -2.76 5.87
N SER A 51 2.07 -3.99 5.83
CA SER A 51 0.80 -4.28 5.17
C SER A 51 -0.36 -4.01 6.14
N LEU A 52 -1.18 -3.00 5.83
CA LEU A 52 -2.37 -2.66 6.59
C LEU A 52 -3.57 -3.46 6.07
N LYS A 53 -4.29 -4.12 6.99
CA LYS A 53 -5.53 -4.85 6.72
C LYS A 53 -6.61 -4.39 7.71
N GLY A 54 -7.87 -4.43 7.28
CA GLY A 54 -9.02 -4.09 8.11
C GLY A 54 -9.98 -3.14 7.42
N ASP A 55 -11.12 -2.92 8.07
CA ASP A 55 -12.16 -2.03 7.58
C ASP A 55 -11.70 -0.57 7.57
N SER A 56 -12.24 0.22 6.65
CA SER A 56 -11.93 1.64 6.57
C SER A 56 -12.35 2.35 7.85
N TYR A 57 -11.39 3.02 8.50
CA TYR A 57 -11.67 3.83 9.69
C TYR A 57 -12.74 4.90 9.44
N ARG A 58 -12.85 5.41 8.21
CA ARG A 58 -13.89 6.40 7.81
C ARG A 58 -15.31 5.84 7.86
N LEU A 59 -15.46 4.52 7.82
CA LEU A 59 -16.74 3.82 7.93
C LEU A 59 -17.03 3.43 9.39
N LYS A 60 -16.13 3.67 10.34
CA LYS A 60 -16.28 3.23 11.73
C LYS A 60 -17.46 3.89 12.46
N ASP A 61 -17.76 5.16 12.17
CA ASP A 61 -18.92 5.89 12.73
C ASP A 61 -20.15 5.86 11.81
N ARG A 62 -20.01 5.35 10.59
CA ARG A 62 -21.14 5.09 9.71
C ARG A 62 -21.51 3.64 9.94
N ASP A 63 -22.45 3.40 10.84
CA ASP A 63 -23.04 2.09 11.15
C ASP A 63 -23.73 1.51 9.90
N LEU A 64 -22.92 1.15 8.91
CA LEU A 64 -23.31 0.44 7.69
C LEU A 64 -23.29 -1.01 8.10
N GLY A 65 -24.43 -1.42 8.66
CA GLY A 65 -24.71 -2.72 9.26
C GLY A 65 -23.73 -3.79 8.82
N ARG A 66 -22.87 -4.20 9.77
CA ARG A 66 -22.18 -5.48 9.66
C ARG A 66 -23.24 -6.50 9.25
N PRO A 67 -23.11 -7.20 8.10
CA PRO A 67 -23.86 -8.42 7.92
C PRO A 67 -23.45 -9.30 9.10
N MET A 68 -24.44 -9.65 9.91
CA MET A 68 -24.29 -10.61 10.99
C MET A 68 -23.64 -11.84 10.36
N THR A 69 -22.35 -12.07 10.66
CA THR A 69 -21.72 -13.33 10.27
C THR A 69 -22.44 -14.38 11.10
N ASP A 70 -23.36 -15.11 10.47
CA ASP A 70 -24.13 -16.17 11.11
C ASP A 70 -23.14 -17.15 11.76
N ARG A 71 -23.03 -17.06 13.09
CA ARG A 71 -22.33 -18.05 13.92
C ARG A 71 -23.22 -19.25 14.20
N ASN A 72 -23.95 -19.75 13.20
CA ASN A 72 -24.80 -20.92 13.36
C ASN A 72 -24.61 -21.90 12.19
N THR A 73 -23.60 -22.76 12.32
CA THR A 73 -23.75 -24.16 11.94
C THR A 73 -22.90 -24.99 12.89
N GLU A 74 -23.39 -25.15 14.12
CA GLU A 74 -23.18 -26.40 14.85
C GLU A 74 -24.24 -27.37 14.34
N THR A 75 -23.82 -28.41 13.62
CA THR A 75 -24.21 -29.82 13.84
C THR A 75 -23.21 -30.70 13.09
#